data_AF-A0A173RRG6-F1
#
_entry.id   AF-A0A173RRG6-F1
#
_cell.length_a   1.000
_cell.length_b   1.000
_cell.length_c   1.000
_cell.angle_alpha   90.00
_cell.angle_beta   90.00
_cell.angle_gamma   90.00
#
_symmetry.space_group_name_H-M   'P 1'
#
loop_
_entity.id
_entity.type
_entity.pdbx_description
1 polymer ?
#
loop_
_entity_poly.entity_id
_entity_poly.type
_entity_poly.pdbx_seq_one_letter_code
_entity_poly.pdbx_strand_id
1 'polypeptide(L)'
;MKEKDKRRDARGESRERAKCQRETLGKYFYDLSKLTFTALVLGGIAMLFQSEKIEISMIGMFMVGILFSVGLAFCGNKILK
;
A
#
# COMPACT_ATOMS: atom_id res chain seq x y z
N MET A 1 3.24 -41.76 16.23
CA MET A 1 2.19 -40.74 16.47
C MET A 1 2.78 -39.34 16.69
N LYS A 2 3.75 -39.16 17.60
CA LYS A 2 4.37 -37.86 17.96
C LYS A 2 4.95 -37.04 16.79
N GLU A 3 5.55 -37.67 15.79
CA GLU A 3 6.17 -36.92 14.69
C GLU A 3 5.16 -36.32 13.70
N LYS A 4 3.99 -36.95 13.53
CA LYS A 4 2.90 -36.41 12.70
C LYS A 4 2.24 -35.20 13.36
N ASP A 5 2.21 -35.14 14.69
CA ASP A 5 1.73 -33.98 15.44
C ASP A 5 2.69 -32.80 15.30
N LYS A 6 3.98 -33.01 15.55
CA LYS A 6 5.01 -31.96 15.43
C LYS A 6 5.08 -31.33 14.03
N ARG A 7 4.84 -32.13 12.98
CA ARG A 7 4.77 -31.61 11.59
C ARG A 7 3.46 -30.87 11.30
N ARG A 8 2.35 -31.19 11.97
CA ARG A 8 1.09 -30.44 11.86
C ARG A 8 1.20 -29.10 12.57
N ASP A 9 1.80 -29.07 13.76
CA ASP A 9 1.99 -27.84 14.55
C ASP A 9 2.90 -26.84 13.83
N ALA A 10 4.06 -27.30 13.32
CA ALA A 10 4.98 -26.44 12.56
C ALA A 10 4.33 -25.86 11.28
N ARG A 11 3.43 -26.63 10.66
CA ARG A 11 2.68 -26.19 9.47
C ARG A 11 1.55 -25.21 9.84
N GLY A 12 0.95 -25.38 11.02
CA GLY A 12 0.00 -24.44 11.61
C GLY A 12 0.65 -23.10 11.93
N GLU A 13 1.74 -23.10 12.71
CA GLU A 13 2.50 -21.89 13.05
C GLU A 13 2.97 -21.12 11.81
N SER A 14 3.49 -21.83 10.80
CA SER A 14 3.94 -21.19 9.55
C SER A 14 2.79 -20.49 8.82
N ARG A 15 1.57 -21.07 8.88
CA ARG A 15 0.37 -20.51 8.26
C ARG A 15 -0.15 -19.30 9.03
N GLU A 16 -0.08 -19.33 10.36
CA GLU A 16 -0.44 -18.19 11.22
C GLU A 16 0.53 -17.03 11.06
N ARG A 17 1.84 -17.30 11.02
CA ARG A 17 2.86 -16.29 10.73
C ARG A 17 2.66 -15.65 9.35
N ALA A 18 2.30 -16.44 8.34
CA ALA A 18 2.01 -15.91 7.01
C ALA A 18 0.76 -15.01 7.00
N LYS A 19 -0.28 -15.34 7.77
CA LYS A 19 -1.47 -14.48 7.94
C LYS A 19 -1.14 -13.18 8.66
N CYS A 20 -0.42 -13.25 9.78
CA CYS A 20 -0.02 -12.08 10.55
C CYS A 20 0.85 -11.10 9.73
N GLN A 21 1.75 -11.64 8.89
CA GLN A 21 2.53 -10.82 7.96
C GLN A 21 1.67 -10.14 6.90
N ARG A 22 0.65 -10.83 6.36
CA ARG A 22 -0.29 -10.25 5.39
C ARG A 22 -1.11 -9.12 5.98
N GLU A 23 -1.62 -9.29 7.20
CA GLU A 23 -2.37 -8.24 7.90
C GLU A 23 -1.48 -7.02 8.20
N THR A 24 -0.26 -7.25 8.67
CA THR A 24 0.70 -6.18 8.95
C THR A 24 1.06 -5.41 7.68
N LEU A 25 1.32 -6.13 6.59
CA LEU A 25 1.71 -5.54 5.32
C LEU A 25 0.54 -4.80 4.65
N GLY A 26 -0.68 -5.31 4.75
CA GLY A 26 -1.89 -4.62 4.32
C GLY A 26 -2.11 -3.31 5.09
N LYS A 27 -1.89 -3.31 6.41
CA LYS A 27 -1.96 -2.09 7.24
C LYS A 27 -0.88 -1.08 6.86
N TYR A 28 0.36 -1.53 6.62
CA TYR A 28 1.45 -0.69 6.15
C TYR A 28 1.14 -0.02 4.81
N PHE A 29 0.65 -0.77 3.81
CA PHE A 29 0.25 -0.21 2.52
C PHE A 29 -0.93 0.75 2.62
N TYR A 30 -1.88 0.48 3.51
CA TYR A 30 -2.99 1.39 3.77
C TYR A 30 -2.51 2.72 4.38
N ASP A 31 -1.64 2.68 5.39
CA ASP A 31 -1.05 3.88 5.97
C ASP A 31 -0.17 4.63 4.95
N LEU A 32 0.57 3.91 4.12
CA LEU A 32 1.33 4.48 3.00
C LEU A 32 0.41 5.15 1.97
N SER A 33 -0.76 4.58 1.68
CA SER A 33 -1.75 5.20 0.78
C SER A 33 -2.28 6.52 1.33
N LYS A 34 -2.52 6.60 2.66
CA LYS A 34 -2.92 7.85 3.31
C LYS A 34 -1.82 8.90 3.26
N LEU A 35 -0.58 8.50 3.53
CA LEU A 35 0.58 9.39 3.47
C LEU A 35 0.81 9.92 2.06
N THR A 36 0.80 9.06 1.05
CA THR A 36 0.99 9.44 -0.36
C THR A 36 -0.14 10.33 -0.87
N PHE A 37 -1.40 10.04 -0.54
CA PHE A 37 -2.52 10.91 -0.86
C PHE A 37 -2.36 12.29 -0.21
N THR A 38 -2.03 12.33 1.09
CA THR A 38 -1.83 13.59 1.83
C THR A 38 -0.69 14.41 1.22
N ALA A 39 0.43 13.77 0.87
CA ALA A 39 1.56 14.42 0.22
C ALA A 39 1.22 14.93 -1.19
N LEU A 40 0.44 14.17 -1.97
CA LEU A 40 -0.03 14.59 -3.30
C LEU A 40 -0.98 15.78 -3.21
N VAL A 41 -1.91 15.79 -2.25
CA VAL A 41 -2.84 16.91 -2.05
C VAL A 41 -2.09 18.15 -1.58
N LEU A 42 -1.21 18.03 -0.56
CA LEU A 42 -0.41 19.16 -0.09
C LEU A 42 0.54 19.70 -1.16
N GLY A 43 1.24 18.82 -1.87
CA GLY A 43 2.13 19.19 -2.97
C GLY A 43 1.37 19.82 -4.13
N GLY A 44 0.21 19.27 -4.50
CA GLY A 44 -0.66 19.82 -5.53
C GLY A 44 -1.18 21.20 -5.19
N ILE A 45 -1.67 21.40 -3.96
CA ILE A 45 -2.13 22.71 -3.48
C ILE A 45 -0.97 23.72 -3.49
N ALA A 46 0.22 23.35 -3.00
CA ALA A 46 1.38 24.24 -3.01
C ALA A 46 1.76 24.68 -4.45
N MET A 47 1.70 23.75 -5.41
CA MET A 47 1.95 24.06 -6.82
C MET A 47 0.89 24.99 -7.43
N LEU A 48 -0.39 24.89 -7.02
CA LEU A 48 -1.45 25.80 -7.45
C LEU A 48 -1.25 27.23 -6.93
N PHE A 49 -0.67 27.39 -5.74
CA PHE A 49 -0.33 28.72 -5.21
C PHE A 49 0.93 29.32 -5.85
N GLN A 50 1.82 28.49 -6.40
CA GLN A 50 3.07 28.94 -7.04
C GLN A 50 2.95 29.14 -8.56
N SER A 51 1.95 28.54 -9.22
CA SER A 51 1.88 28.50 -10.68
C SER A 51 0.75 29.40 -11.21
N GLU A 52 1.08 30.40 -12.03
CA GLU A 52 0.07 31.16 -12.80
C GLU A 52 -0.49 30.36 -13.99
N LYS A 53 0.15 29.25 -14.38
CA LYS A 53 -0.26 28.37 -15.47
C LYS A 53 -0.09 26.90 -15.08
N ILE A 54 -1.16 26.12 -15.22
CA ILE A 54 -1.11 24.67 -15.03
C ILE A 54 -0.51 24.04 -16.29
N GLU A 55 0.69 23.48 -16.16
CA GLU A 55 1.33 22.75 -17.25
C GLU A 55 0.80 21.31 -17.37
N ILE A 56 0.78 20.81 -18.60
CA ILE A 56 0.44 19.41 -18.92
C ILE A 56 1.37 18.43 -18.17
N SER A 57 2.61 18.84 -17.91
CA SER A 57 3.59 18.08 -17.12
C SER A 57 3.12 17.85 -15.67
N MET A 58 2.53 18.86 -15.02
CA MET A 58 1.95 18.74 -13.67
C MET A 58 0.74 17.81 -13.64
N ILE A 59 -0.16 17.94 -14.63
CA ILE A 59 -1.32 17.06 -14.76
C ILE A 59 -0.86 15.60 -14.95
N GLY A 60 0.16 15.38 -15.78
CA GLY A 60 0.78 14.07 -15.99
C GLY A 60 1.33 13.45 -14.70
N MET A 61 2.08 14.23 -13.90
CA MET A 61 2.58 13.78 -12.60
C MET A 61 1.46 13.44 -11.62
N PHE A 62 0.38 14.22 -11.60
CA PHE A 62 -0.78 13.95 -10.74
C PHE A 62 -1.46 12.63 -11.10
N MET A 63 -1.65 12.37 -12.40
CA MET A 63 -2.24 11.12 -12.90
C MET A 63 -1.38 9.89 -12.59
N VAL A 64 -0.05 10.01 -12.74
CA VAL A 64 0.88 8.92 -12.36
C VAL A 64 0.82 8.65 -10.85
N GLY A 65 0.73 9.70 -10.02
CA GLY A 65 0.59 9.57 -8.57
C GLY A 65 -0.70 8.85 -8.16
N ILE A 66 -1.82 9.14 -8.82
CA ILE A 66 -3.10 8.45 -8.59
C ILE A 66 -2.99 6.97 -9.01
N LEU A 67 -2.46 6.68 -10.20
CA LEU A 67 -2.27 5.31 -10.67
C LEU A 67 -1.37 4.48 -9.75
N PHE A 68 -0.27 5.07 -9.27
CA PHE A 68 0.62 4.43 -8.31
C PHE A 68 -0.09 4.13 -6.98
N SER A 69 -0.89 5.09 -6.48
CA SER A 69 -1.67 4.92 -5.25
C SER A 69 -2.71 3.80 -5.37
N VAL A 70 -3.43 3.73 -6.51
CA VAL A 70 -4.37 2.63 -6.79
C VAL A 70 -3.63 1.30 -6.92
N GLY A 71 -2.46 1.27 -7.55
CA GLY A 71 -1.60 0.09 -7.65
C GLY A 71 -1.16 -0.43 -6.27
N LEU A 72 -0.72 0.47 -5.37
CA LEU A 72 -0.38 0.14 -3.99
C LEU A 72 -1.59 -0.38 -3.20
N ALA A 73 -2.75 0.25 -3.35
CA ALA A 73 -3.99 -0.20 -2.72
C ALA A 73 -4.41 -1.59 -3.21
N PHE A 74 -4.26 -1.86 -4.51
CA PHE A 74 -4.56 -3.17 -5.10
C PHE A 74 -3.56 -4.24 -4.63
N CYS A 75 -2.26 -3.92 -4.57
CA CYS A 75 -1.23 -4.78 -3.97
C CYS A 75 -1.55 -5.09 -2.50
N GLY A 76 -1.86 -4.07 -1.70
CA GLY A 76 -2.27 -4.23 -0.31
C GLY A 76 -3.51 -5.13 -0.17
N ASN A 77 -4.53 -4.93 -1.01
CA ASN A 77 -5.75 -5.74 -0.99
C ASN A 77 -5.51 -7.20 -1.43
N LYS A 78 -4.61 -7.45 -2.39
CA LYS A 78 -4.22 -8.81 -2.79
C LYS A 78 -3.33 -9.51 -1.77
N ILE A 79 -2.60 -8.76 -0.95
CA ILE A 79 -1.82 -9.29 0.17
C ILE A 79 -2.74 -9.63 1.33
N LEU A 80 -3.78 -8.82 1.56
CA LEU A 80 -4.76 -9.01 2.64
C LEU A 80 -5.76 -10.15 2.34
N LYS A 81 -6.09 -10.38 1.06
CA LYS A 81 -6.87 -11.54 0.59
C LYS A 81 -6.01 -12.81 0.46
#